data_AF-A0AA39UDY2-F1
#
_entry.id   AF-A0AA39UDY2-F1
#
_cell.length_a   1.000
_cell.length_b   1.000
_cell.length_c   1.000
_cell.angle_alpha   90.00
_cell.angle_beta   90.00
_cell.angle_gamma   90.00
#
_symmetry.space_group_name_H-M   'P 1'
#
loop_
_entity.id
_entity.type
_entity.pdbx_description
1 polymer ?
#
loop_
_entity_poly.entity_id
_entity_poly.type
_entity_poly.pdbx_seq_one_letter_code
_entity_poly.pdbx_strand_id
1 'polypeptide(L)'
;MDPFSAEGELLNIHNAFYQGQYKTVVEFDTSSLSAENKVPARTLQLRAQIASGQAKEVLANVKQEGNAPDFVAVKALAQYSTGDVSGAVSEVERLVGSQSEHPTVQVLGGIVLQGAGKTEEALSLLGKHQGSLEAIALTVQIHLQQNRTDLALKEVQAARKWAQDSLLVNIAESWVGLRLGGERYQQAFYVFEEMAQVPSTSATKSLVGQAVAELHLGRLPEAEAALQQALQKDPKDVEAIANFIVLNIISGKDSSELRSSLESAAPEHLMLVDLREKSQLFDQAATKYSAKAAS
;
A
#
# COMPACT_ATOMS: atom_id res chain seq x y z
N MET A 1 18.81 -1.75 -20.45
CA MET A 1 19.05 -1.06 -19.17
C MET A 1 17.71 -1.01 -18.50
N ASP A 2 17.58 -1.65 -17.34
CA ASP A 2 16.33 -1.65 -16.59
C ASP A 2 16.10 -0.22 -16.04
N PRO A 3 14.97 0.45 -16.39
CA PRO A 3 14.66 1.76 -15.84
C PRO A 3 14.42 1.76 -14.32
N PHE A 4 14.36 0.58 -13.68
CA PHE A 4 14.15 0.39 -12.24
C PHE A 4 15.25 -0.44 -11.56
N SER A 5 16.40 -0.69 -12.21
CA SER A 5 17.46 -1.45 -11.56
C SER A 5 17.95 -0.67 -10.35
N ALA A 6 17.93 -1.33 -9.20
CA ALA A 6 18.32 -0.83 -7.88
C ALA A 6 19.83 -0.45 -7.77
N GLU A 7 20.50 -0.16 -8.88
CA GLU A 7 21.93 0.19 -8.95
C GLU A 7 22.18 1.53 -9.66
N GLY A 8 21.13 2.33 -9.91
CA GLY A 8 21.21 3.62 -10.60
C GLY A 8 21.04 4.86 -9.70
N GLU A 9 21.08 6.03 -10.33
CA GLU A 9 20.92 7.35 -9.67
C GLU A 9 19.60 7.49 -8.88
N LEU A 10 18.61 6.65 -9.17
CA LEU A 10 17.27 6.67 -8.54
C LEU A 10 17.13 5.76 -7.30
N LEU A 11 18.16 4.99 -6.93
CA LEU A 11 18.06 4.02 -5.83
C LEU A 11 17.57 4.66 -4.52
N ASN A 12 18.14 5.81 -4.15
CA ASN A 12 17.82 6.48 -2.90
C ASN A 12 16.38 7.02 -2.88
N ILE A 13 15.91 7.64 -3.97
CA ILE A 13 14.55 8.17 -4.05
C ILE A 13 13.51 7.04 -4.10
N HIS A 14 13.81 5.90 -4.75
CA HIS A 14 12.96 4.71 -4.72
C HIS A 14 12.86 4.11 -3.31
N ASN A 15 13.99 3.92 -2.63
CA ASN A 15 14.02 3.37 -1.28
C ASN A 15 13.25 4.27 -0.30
N ALA A 16 13.44 5.59 -0.39
CA ALA A 16 12.67 6.55 0.40
C ALA A 16 11.16 6.43 0.11
N PHE A 17 10.77 6.28 -1.16
CA PHE A 17 9.37 6.13 -1.55
C PHE A 17 8.73 4.86 -0.98
N TYR A 18 9.39 3.70 -1.12
CA TYR A 18 8.84 2.43 -0.62
C TYR A 18 8.83 2.34 0.90
N GLN A 19 9.74 3.05 1.58
CA GLN A 19 9.72 3.23 3.03
C GLN A 19 8.67 4.23 3.52
N GLY A 20 7.93 4.88 2.62
CA GLY A 20 6.92 5.89 2.99
C GLY A 20 7.51 7.23 3.44
N GLN A 21 8.80 7.48 3.19
CA GLN A 21 9.49 8.73 3.51
C GLN A 21 9.14 9.81 2.47
N TYR A 22 7.85 10.09 2.30
CA TYR A 22 7.34 10.92 1.20
C TYR A 22 7.90 12.34 1.22
N LYS A 23 8.13 12.92 2.40
CA LYS A 23 8.79 14.22 2.52
C LYS A 23 10.19 14.21 1.88
N THR A 24 11.00 13.21 2.20
CA THR A 24 12.34 13.02 1.60
C THR A 24 12.26 12.87 0.09
N VAL A 25 11.26 12.16 -0.43
CA VAL A 25 11.05 12.00 -1.88
C VAL A 25 10.71 13.32 -2.54
N VAL A 26 9.79 14.10 -1.96
CA VAL A 26 9.37 15.41 -2.50
C VAL A 26 10.52 16.42 -2.50
N GLU A 27 11.35 16.41 -1.46
CA GLU A 27 12.51 17.32 -1.30
C GLU A 27 13.77 16.82 -2.02
N PHE A 28 13.73 15.66 -2.69
CA PHE A 28 14.88 15.05 -3.34
C PHE A 28 15.44 15.95 -4.47
N ASP A 29 16.75 16.22 -4.44
CA ASP A 29 17.43 16.99 -5.47
C ASP A 29 17.59 16.17 -6.76
N THR A 30 17.01 16.66 -7.84
CA THR A 30 17.03 16.01 -9.17
C THR A 30 17.98 16.70 -10.16
N SER A 31 18.71 17.73 -9.73
CA SER A 31 19.55 18.55 -10.60
C SER A 31 20.72 17.78 -11.20
N SER A 32 21.28 16.82 -10.45
CA SER A 32 22.40 15.98 -10.82
C SER A 32 22.01 14.74 -11.63
N LEU A 33 20.71 14.45 -11.76
CA LEU A 33 20.23 13.27 -12.48
C LEU A 33 20.41 13.41 -13.99
N SER A 34 20.71 12.29 -14.64
CA SER A 34 20.72 12.15 -16.08
C SER A 34 19.35 12.50 -16.68
N ALA A 35 19.33 12.93 -17.95
CA ALA A 35 18.08 13.36 -18.60
C ALA A 35 16.99 12.27 -18.63
N GLU A 36 17.40 11.00 -18.75
CA GLU A 36 16.51 9.83 -18.71
C GLU A 36 15.88 9.60 -17.33
N ASN A 37 16.56 10.01 -16.26
CA ASN A 37 16.10 9.81 -14.88
C ASN A 37 15.25 10.97 -14.34
N LYS A 38 15.18 12.11 -15.05
CA LYS A 38 14.39 13.27 -14.62
C LYS A 38 12.89 12.97 -14.57
N VAL A 39 12.34 12.31 -15.60
CA VAL A 39 10.91 11.98 -15.65
C VAL A 39 10.53 10.94 -14.59
N PRO A 40 11.26 9.81 -14.42
CA PRO A 40 11.01 8.87 -13.33
C PRO A 40 11.10 9.50 -11.93
N ALA A 41 12.13 10.31 -11.66
CA ALA A 41 12.26 11.00 -10.38
C ALA A 41 11.10 11.96 -10.12
N ARG A 42 10.71 12.75 -11.13
CA ARG A 42 9.56 13.66 -11.02
C ARG A 42 8.26 12.90 -10.79
N THR A 43 8.10 11.75 -11.43
CA THR A 43 6.95 10.85 -11.24
C THR A 43 6.86 10.37 -9.79
N LEU A 44 7.98 9.96 -9.18
CA LEU A 44 8.03 9.59 -7.76
C LEU A 44 7.67 10.76 -6.84
N GLN A 45 8.16 11.97 -7.11
CA GLN A 45 7.81 13.18 -6.35
C GLN A 45 6.30 13.43 -6.37
N LEU A 46 5.67 13.39 -7.54
CA LEU A 46 4.22 13.60 -7.67
C LEU A 46 3.42 12.48 -6.98
N ARG A 47 3.87 11.22 -7.10
CA ARG A 47 3.28 10.09 -6.36
C ARG A 47 3.38 10.28 -4.85
N ALA A 48 4.50 10.77 -4.35
CA ALA A 48 4.71 11.05 -2.93
C ALA A 48 3.82 12.21 -2.43
N GLN A 49 3.63 13.25 -3.25
CA GLN A 49 2.66 14.32 -2.96
C GLN A 49 1.22 13.79 -2.89
N ILE A 50 0.81 12.96 -3.84
CA ILE A 50 -0.51 12.29 -3.82
C ILE A 50 -0.67 11.48 -2.52
N ALA A 51 0.33 10.66 -2.18
CA ALA A 51 0.32 9.84 -0.97
C ALA A 51 0.30 10.67 0.33
N SER A 52 0.83 11.90 0.29
CA SER A 52 0.81 12.86 1.40
C SER A 52 -0.48 13.70 1.47
N GLY A 53 -1.53 13.31 0.73
CA GLY A 53 -2.83 13.99 0.72
C GLY A 53 -2.91 15.22 -0.19
N GLN A 54 -1.88 15.50 -1.00
CA GLN A 54 -1.82 16.68 -1.88
C GLN A 54 -2.33 16.38 -3.31
N ALA A 55 -3.19 15.37 -3.47
CA ALA A 55 -3.68 14.93 -4.78
C ALA A 55 -4.36 16.05 -5.59
N LYS A 56 -5.09 16.97 -4.93
CA LYS A 56 -5.72 18.12 -5.60
C LYS A 56 -4.71 19.10 -6.20
N GLU A 57 -3.60 19.34 -5.51
CA GLU A 57 -2.52 20.21 -6.00
C GLU A 57 -1.81 19.57 -7.18
N VAL A 58 -1.49 18.28 -7.09
CA VAL A 58 -0.91 17.52 -8.20
C VAL A 58 -1.82 17.57 -9.42
N LEU A 59 -3.14 17.37 -9.25
CA LEU A 59 -4.09 17.43 -10.37
C LEU A 59 -4.14 18.81 -11.05
N ALA A 60 -3.97 19.89 -10.30
CA ALA A 60 -3.92 21.25 -10.84
C ALA A 60 -2.64 21.53 -11.63
N ASN A 61 -1.50 20.99 -11.18
CA ASN A 61 -0.18 21.36 -11.68
C ASN A 61 0.40 20.36 -12.69
N VAL A 62 0.01 19.08 -12.67
CA VAL A 62 0.59 18.02 -13.51
C VAL A 62 0.49 18.30 -15.00
N LYS A 63 -0.49 19.10 -15.45
CA LYS A 63 -0.61 19.53 -16.85
C LYS A 63 0.57 20.38 -17.33
N GLN A 64 1.25 21.07 -16.41
CA GLN A 64 2.42 21.90 -16.71
C GLN A 64 3.66 21.05 -17.01
N GLU A 65 3.69 19.80 -16.55
CA GLU A 65 4.75 18.82 -16.80
C GLU A 65 4.69 18.25 -18.24
N GLY A 66 3.57 18.47 -18.95
CA GLY A 66 3.35 18.01 -20.31
C GLY A 66 2.49 16.74 -20.41
N ASN A 67 2.48 16.14 -21.60
CA ASN A 67 1.61 15.00 -21.94
C ASN A 67 2.37 13.66 -22.05
N ALA A 68 3.52 13.54 -21.39
CA ALA A 68 4.21 12.25 -21.32
C ALA A 68 3.30 11.20 -20.65
N PRO A 69 3.35 9.91 -21.07
CA PRO A 69 2.52 8.86 -20.50
C PRO A 69 2.58 8.78 -18.97
N ASP A 70 3.76 9.04 -18.39
CA ASP A 70 4.00 9.10 -16.94
C ASP A 70 3.10 10.13 -16.24
N PHE A 71 3.08 11.37 -16.72
CA PHE A 71 2.33 12.45 -16.10
C PHE A 71 0.82 12.31 -16.31
N VAL A 72 0.40 11.73 -17.43
CA VAL A 72 -1.01 11.35 -17.62
C VAL A 72 -1.42 10.24 -16.66
N ALA A 73 -0.55 9.25 -16.41
CA ALA A 73 -0.82 8.19 -15.45
C ALA A 73 -0.85 8.72 -14.00
N VAL A 74 0.03 9.66 -13.65
CA VAL A 74 0.01 10.39 -12.38
C VAL A 74 -1.28 11.21 -12.22
N LYS A 75 -1.72 11.89 -13.29
CA LYS A 75 -3.00 12.61 -13.30
C LYS A 75 -4.17 11.66 -13.01
N ALA A 76 -4.21 10.49 -13.65
CA ALA A 76 -5.25 9.50 -13.40
C ALA A 76 -5.22 9.00 -11.94
N LEU A 77 -4.04 8.75 -11.38
CA LEU A 77 -3.90 8.42 -9.95
C LEU A 77 -4.43 9.56 -9.05
N ALA A 78 -4.11 10.83 -9.35
CA ALA A 78 -4.60 11.97 -8.59
C ALA A 78 -6.13 12.13 -8.69
N GLN A 79 -6.73 11.89 -9.86
CA GLN A 79 -8.19 11.87 -10.05
C GLN A 79 -8.82 10.79 -9.16
N TYR A 80 -8.26 9.58 -9.18
CA TYR A 80 -8.73 8.49 -8.32
C TYR A 80 -8.65 8.87 -6.83
N SER A 81 -7.51 9.40 -6.37
CA SER A 81 -7.32 9.83 -4.97
C SER A 81 -8.20 11.00 -4.55
N THR A 82 -8.76 11.77 -5.49
CA THR A 82 -9.70 12.86 -5.21
C THR A 82 -11.17 12.45 -5.34
N GLY A 83 -11.44 11.18 -5.66
CA GLY A 83 -12.78 10.59 -5.75
C GLY A 83 -13.36 10.55 -7.16
N ASP A 84 -12.67 11.06 -8.19
CA ASP A 84 -13.08 10.94 -9.60
C ASP A 84 -12.65 9.58 -10.17
N VAL A 85 -13.29 8.51 -9.67
CA VAL A 85 -12.98 7.12 -10.07
C VAL A 85 -13.28 6.90 -11.56
N SER A 86 -14.41 7.39 -12.06
CA SER A 86 -14.80 7.23 -13.46
C SER A 86 -13.84 7.93 -14.43
N GLY A 87 -13.43 9.16 -14.11
CA GLY A 87 -12.48 9.91 -14.93
C GLY A 87 -11.09 9.29 -14.90
N ALA A 88 -10.64 8.81 -13.73
CA ALA A 88 -9.38 8.10 -13.59
C ALA A 88 -9.33 6.81 -14.43
N VAL A 89 -10.37 5.98 -14.36
CA VAL A 89 -10.46 4.73 -15.14
C VAL A 89 -10.46 5.03 -16.64
N SER A 90 -11.26 6.00 -17.09
CA SER A 90 -11.32 6.38 -18.51
C SER A 90 -9.96 6.85 -19.04
N GLU A 91 -9.21 7.62 -18.25
CA GLU A 91 -7.87 8.08 -18.60
C GLU A 91 -6.87 6.91 -18.68
N VAL A 92 -6.94 5.96 -17.73
CA VAL A 92 -6.10 4.76 -17.74
C VAL A 92 -6.42 3.86 -18.93
N GLU A 93 -7.69 3.60 -19.24
CA GLU A 93 -8.08 2.79 -20.40
C GLU A 93 -7.55 3.37 -21.71
N ARG A 94 -7.62 4.70 -21.85
CA ARG A 94 -7.04 5.42 -23.00
C ARG A 94 -5.53 5.26 -23.08
N LEU A 95 -4.83 5.34 -21.95
CA LEU A 95 -3.39 5.10 -21.89
C LEU A 95 -3.03 3.66 -22.24
N VAL A 96 -3.71 2.69 -21.65
CA VAL A 96 -3.49 1.26 -21.91
C VAL A 96 -3.70 0.93 -23.38
N GLY A 97 -4.68 1.54 -24.05
CA GLY A 97 -4.92 1.35 -25.48
C GLY A 97 -3.76 1.79 -26.40
N SER A 98 -2.82 2.61 -25.92
CA SER A 98 -1.70 3.13 -26.72
C SER A 98 -0.31 2.91 -26.13
N GLN A 99 -0.21 2.67 -24.83
CA GLN A 99 1.04 2.65 -24.04
C GLN A 99 1.05 1.50 -23.01
N SER A 100 0.45 0.34 -23.32
CA SER A 100 0.34 -0.77 -22.35
C SER A 100 1.68 -1.37 -21.89
N GLU A 101 2.74 -1.16 -22.65
CA GLU A 101 4.10 -1.63 -22.33
C GLU A 101 4.88 -0.62 -21.49
N HIS A 102 4.32 0.58 -21.26
CA HIS A 102 5.00 1.63 -20.51
C HIS A 102 4.97 1.33 -19.00
N PRO A 103 6.13 1.21 -18.31
CA PRO A 103 6.15 0.73 -16.92
C PRO A 103 5.33 1.58 -15.94
N THR A 104 5.42 2.91 -16.03
CA THR A 104 4.62 3.81 -15.19
C THR A 104 3.12 3.65 -15.43
N VAL A 105 2.70 3.41 -16.68
CA VAL A 105 1.29 3.16 -17.03
C VAL A 105 0.84 1.82 -16.47
N GLN A 106 1.69 0.79 -16.52
CA GLN A 106 1.37 -0.52 -15.95
C GLN A 106 1.12 -0.42 -14.44
N VAL A 107 2.03 0.23 -13.70
CA VAL A 107 1.94 0.34 -12.25
C VAL A 107 0.79 1.24 -11.83
N LEU A 108 0.74 2.48 -12.33
CA LEU A 108 -0.29 3.44 -11.91
C LEU A 108 -1.67 3.08 -12.46
N GLY A 109 -1.74 2.56 -13.69
CA GLY A 109 -2.96 2.01 -14.25
C GLY A 109 -3.45 0.80 -13.46
N GLY A 110 -2.54 -0.10 -13.06
CA GLY A 110 -2.86 -1.24 -12.19
C GLY A 110 -3.44 -0.81 -10.84
N ILE A 111 -2.89 0.23 -10.21
CA ILE A 111 -3.41 0.80 -8.95
C ILE A 111 -4.84 1.31 -9.14
N VAL A 112 -5.07 2.13 -10.17
CA VAL A 112 -6.39 2.73 -10.44
C VAL A 112 -7.43 1.67 -10.81
N LEU A 113 -7.07 0.71 -11.67
CA LEU A 113 -7.97 -0.38 -12.07
C LEU A 113 -8.32 -1.28 -10.88
N GLN A 114 -7.34 -1.66 -10.07
CA GLN A 114 -7.58 -2.45 -8.85
C GLN A 114 -8.48 -1.68 -7.87
N GLY A 115 -8.19 -0.39 -7.65
CA GLY A 115 -8.99 0.47 -6.77
C GLY A 115 -10.45 0.65 -7.25
N ALA A 116 -10.67 0.62 -8.56
CA ALA A 116 -12.00 0.63 -9.17
C ALA A 116 -12.70 -0.74 -9.18
N GLY A 117 -12.10 -1.79 -8.61
CA GLY A 117 -12.64 -3.16 -8.59
C GLY A 117 -12.45 -3.92 -9.91
N LYS A 118 -11.70 -3.38 -10.87
CA LYS A 118 -11.37 -4.02 -12.16
C LYS A 118 -10.14 -4.90 -12.05
N THR A 119 -10.18 -5.86 -11.12
CA THR A 119 -9.01 -6.66 -10.73
C THR A 119 -8.39 -7.46 -11.89
N GLU A 120 -9.20 -8.08 -12.73
CA GLU A 120 -8.68 -8.86 -13.88
C GLU A 120 -7.99 -7.97 -14.92
N GLU A 121 -8.53 -6.77 -15.18
CA GLU A 121 -7.90 -5.78 -16.07
C GLU A 121 -6.57 -5.29 -15.48
N ALA A 122 -6.53 -5.06 -14.16
CA ALA A 122 -5.30 -4.66 -13.45
C ALA A 122 -4.22 -5.75 -13.55
N LEU A 123 -4.55 -7.02 -13.25
CA LEU A 123 -3.61 -8.13 -13.35
C LEU A 123 -3.14 -8.36 -14.79
N SER A 124 -4.03 -8.23 -15.78
CA SER A 124 -3.67 -8.33 -17.20
C SER A 124 -2.69 -7.25 -17.63
N LEU A 125 -2.88 -6.00 -17.17
CA LEU A 125 -1.98 -4.89 -17.44
C LEU A 125 -0.63 -5.10 -16.74
N LEU A 126 -0.63 -5.46 -15.46
CA LEU A 126 0.58 -5.67 -14.67
C LEU A 126 1.41 -6.81 -15.25
N GLY A 127 0.80 -7.92 -15.68
CA GLY A 127 1.49 -9.06 -16.27
C GLY A 127 2.26 -8.79 -17.57
N LYS A 128 2.11 -7.59 -18.17
CA LYS A 128 2.92 -7.11 -19.30
C LYS A 128 4.27 -6.53 -18.86
N HIS A 129 4.57 -6.50 -17.56
CA HIS A 129 5.81 -5.95 -17.06
C HIS A 129 7.04 -6.67 -17.62
N GLN A 130 8.09 -5.92 -17.93
CA GLN A 130 9.38 -6.47 -18.38
C GLN A 130 10.38 -6.41 -17.23
N GLY A 131 10.09 -7.12 -16.14
CA GLY A 131 10.92 -7.13 -14.93
C GLY A 131 10.69 -5.96 -13.96
N SER A 132 9.57 -5.22 -14.05
CA SER A 132 9.27 -4.18 -13.05
C SER A 132 8.95 -4.79 -11.68
N LEU A 133 9.77 -4.47 -10.68
CA LEU A 133 9.55 -4.88 -9.30
C LEU A 133 8.29 -4.26 -8.68
N GLU A 134 7.91 -3.04 -9.09
CA GLU A 134 6.66 -2.41 -8.65
C GLU A 134 5.43 -3.17 -9.16
N ALA A 135 5.44 -3.60 -10.43
CA ALA A 135 4.34 -4.38 -10.99
C ALA A 135 4.20 -5.73 -10.28
N ILE A 136 5.32 -6.39 -9.98
CA ILE A 136 5.32 -7.65 -9.22
C ILE A 136 4.81 -7.43 -7.79
N ALA A 137 5.31 -6.42 -7.07
CA ALA A 137 4.87 -6.13 -5.72
C ALA A 137 3.37 -5.82 -5.65
N LEU A 138 2.83 -5.07 -6.63
CA LEU A 138 1.40 -4.81 -6.74
C LEU A 138 0.60 -6.08 -7.07
N THR A 139 1.11 -6.95 -7.93
CA THR A 139 0.50 -8.25 -8.23
C THR A 139 0.42 -9.13 -6.98
N VAL A 140 1.49 -9.17 -6.17
CA VAL A 140 1.52 -9.83 -4.86
C VAL A 140 0.43 -9.27 -3.94
N GLN A 141 0.30 -7.94 -3.83
CA GLN A 141 -0.76 -7.32 -3.02
C GLN A 141 -2.16 -7.73 -3.48
N ILE A 142 -2.42 -7.70 -4.80
CA ILE A 142 -3.72 -8.09 -5.36
C ILE A 142 -4.03 -9.55 -5.04
N HIS A 143 -3.07 -10.47 -5.22
CA HIS A 143 -3.27 -11.87 -4.87
C HIS A 143 -3.52 -12.10 -3.38
N LEU A 144 -2.83 -11.37 -2.50
CA LEU A 144 -3.10 -11.43 -1.06
C LEU A 144 -4.50 -10.94 -0.71
N GLN A 145 -4.98 -9.86 -1.35
CA GLN A 145 -6.35 -9.36 -1.18
C GLN A 145 -7.40 -10.36 -1.66
N GLN A 146 -7.11 -11.12 -2.72
CA GLN A 146 -7.95 -12.22 -3.21
C GLN A 146 -7.86 -13.50 -2.37
N ASN A 147 -7.11 -13.48 -1.25
CA ASN A 147 -6.80 -14.66 -0.43
C ASN A 147 -6.07 -15.78 -1.21
N ARG A 148 -5.39 -15.44 -2.32
CA ARG A 148 -4.57 -16.34 -3.15
C ARG A 148 -3.10 -16.29 -2.74
N THR A 149 -2.83 -16.69 -1.49
CA THR A 149 -1.47 -16.72 -0.92
C THR A 149 -0.52 -17.60 -1.73
N ASP A 150 -1.05 -18.64 -2.40
CA ASP A 150 -0.30 -19.52 -3.30
C ASP A 150 0.31 -18.76 -4.48
N LEU A 151 -0.47 -17.90 -5.13
CA LEU A 151 -0.01 -17.08 -6.26
C LEU A 151 0.94 -15.99 -5.79
N ALA A 152 0.61 -15.31 -4.69
CA ALA A 152 1.48 -14.28 -4.11
C ALA A 152 2.88 -14.84 -3.75
N LEU A 153 2.94 -16.04 -3.17
CA LEU A 153 4.19 -16.73 -2.86
C LEU A 153 5.01 -17.05 -4.12
N LYS A 154 4.34 -17.51 -5.19
CA LYS A 154 5.00 -17.83 -6.46
C LYS A 154 5.64 -16.58 -7.09
N GLU A 155 4.93 -15.46 -7.10
CA GLU A 155 5.42 -14.19 -7.66
C GLU A 155 6.64 -13.68 -6.91
N VAL A 156 6.58 -13.63 -5.57
CA VAL A 156 7.72 -13.12 -4.79
C VAL A 156 8.94 -14.05 -4.87
N GLN A 157 8.74 -15.38 -4.90
CA GLN A 157 9.84 -16.33 -5.09
C GLN A 157 10.48 -16.20 -6.48
N ALA A 158 9.70 -15.87 -7.51
CA ALA A 158 10.24 -15.61 -8.85
C ALA A 158 11.09 -14.34 -8.86
N ALA A 159 10.62 -13.25 -8.25
CA ALA A 159 11.38 -12.00 -8.11
C ALA A 159 12.67 -12.18 -7.31
N ARG A 160 12.60 -12.90 -6.18
CA ARG A 160 13.73 -13.12 -5.27
C ARG A 160 14.93 -13.78 -5.94
N LYS A 161 14.73 -14.56 -7.01
CA LYS A 161 15.83 -15.23 -7.73
C LYS A 161 16.81 -14.23 -8.37
N TRP A 162 16.32 -13.06 -8.79
CA TRP A 162 17.12 -12.09 -9.55
C TRP A 162 17.21 -10.70 -8.88
N ALA A 163 16.37 -10.40 -7.89
CA ALA A 163 16.41 -9.14 -7.14
C ALA A 163 16.57 -9.39 -5.63
N GLN A 164 17.66 -10.05 -5.24
CA GLN A 164 17.91 -10.51 -3.86
C GLN A 164 18.07 -9.35 -2.86
N ASP A 165 18.69 -8.26 -3.27
CA ASP A 165 18.99 -7.09 -2.42
C ASP A 165 17.92 -5.99 -2.51
N SER A 166 16.82 -6.25 -3.22
CA SER A 166 15.77 -5.25 -3.38
C SER A 166 14.94 -5.13 -2.10
N LEU A 167 14.91 -3.93 -1.53
CA LEU A 167 14.01 -3.58 -0.43
C LEU A 167 12.55 -3.88 -0.78
N LEU A 168 12.12 -3.60 -2.02
CA LEU A 168 10.73 -3.83 -2.43
C LEU A 168 10.38 -5.32 -2.45
N VAL A 169 11.32 -6.19 -2.85
CA VAL A 169 11.14 -7.65 -2.77
C VAL A 169 11.08 -8.10 -1.31
N ASN A 170 11.95 -7.57 -0.44
CA ASN A 170 11.91 -7.86 0.99
C ASN A 170 10.56 -7.46 1.61
N ILE A 171 10.02 -6.29 1.26
CA ILE A 171 8.69 -5.84 1.71
C ILE A 171 7.58 -6.77 1.21
N ALA A 172 7.60 -7.13 -0.08
CA ALA A 172 6.60 -8.04 -0.66
C ALA A 172 6.65 -9.44 -0.02
N GLU A 173 7.86 -9.94 0.26
CA GLU A 173 8.06 -11.20 0.96
C GLU A 173 7.56 -11.14 2.40
N SER A 174 7.76 -10.02 3.08
CA SER A 174 7.20 -9.78 4.41
C SER A 174 5.67 -9.83 4.42
N TRP A 175 4.98 -9.23 3.43
CA TRP A 175 3.51 -9.32 3.34
C TRP A 175 3.03 -10.77 3.18
N VAL A 176 3.69 -11.53 2.31
CA VAL A 176 3.40 -12.98 2.13
C VAL A 176 3.74 -13.76 3.40
N GLY A 177 4.83 -13.41 4.07
CA GLY A 177 5.29 -14.00 5.32
C GLY A 177 4.30 -13.82 6.47
N LEU A 178 3.77 -12.61 6.65
CA LEU A 178 2.72 -12.30 7.61
C LEU A 178 1.42 -13.06 7.31
N ARG A 179 1.17 -13.46 6.06
CA ARG A 179 0.01 -14.29 5.72
C ARG A 179 0.21 -15.77 6.02
N LEU A 180 1.44 -16.26 5.92
CA LEU A 180 1.79 -17.68 6.07
C LEU A 180 2.11 -18.07 7.52
N GLY A 181 2.69 -17.16 8.28
CA GLY A 181 3.03 -17.34 9.70
C GLY A 181 4.18 -18.29 9.99
N GLY A 182 4.26 -18.69 11.26
CA GLY A 182 5.39 -19.46 11.79
C GLY A 182 6.67 -18.61 11.86
N GLU A 183 7.80 -19.19 11.47
CA GLU A 183 9.10 -18.50 11.44
C GLU A 183 9.12 -17.27 10.52
N ARG A 184 8.19 -17.19 9.56
CA ARG A 184 8.07 -16.05 8.65
C ARG A 184 7.61 -14.76 9.33
N TYR A 185 6.95 -14.84 10.49
CA TYR A 185 6.64 -13.65 11.29
C TYR A 185 7.91 -12.93 11.75
N GLN A 186 8.90 -13.70 12.22
CA GLN A 186 10.17 -13.15 12.68
C GLN A 186 10.98 -12.55 11.53
N GLN A 187 10.92 -13.16 10.33
CA GLN A 187 11.55 -12.61 9.12
C GLN A 187 10.92 -11.27 8.71
N ALA A 188 9.58 -11.21 8.68
CA ALA A 188 8.85 -9.99 8.36
C ALA A 188 9.13 -8.88 9.39
N PHE A 189 9.20 -9.24 10.68
CA PHE A 189 9.57 -8.33 11.75
C PHE A 189 10.91 -7.64 11.49
N TYR A 190 11.97 -8.38 11.17
CA TYR A 190 13.29 -7.77 10.95
C TYR A 190 13.30 -6.76 9.80
N VAL A 191 12.57 -7.04 8.71
CA VAL A 191 12.45 -6.08 7.59
C VAL A 191 11.77 -4.79 8.04
N PHE A 192 10.66 -4.87 8.77
CA PHE A 192 9.95 -3.68 9.20
C PHE A 192 10.65 -2.94 10.35
N GLU A 193 11.35 -3.66 11.24
CA GLU A 193 12.16 -3.06 12.30
C GLU A 193 13.34 -2.28 11.72
N GLU A 194 14.02 -2.81 10.71
CA GLU A 194 15.06 -2.10 9.97
C GLU A 194 14.51 -0.81 9.33
N MET A 195 13.34 -0.88 8.69
CA MET A 195 12.67 0.29 8.10
C MET A 195 12.20 1.33 9.13
N ALA A 196 11.97 0.91 10.38
CA ALA A 196 11.52 1.76 11.48
C ALA A 196 12.68 2.25 12.37
N GLN A 197 13.89 1.71 12.19
CA GLN A 197 15.02 1.83 13.11
C GLN A 197 15.43 3.27 13.42
N VAL A 198 15.34 4.18 12.44
CA VAL A 198 15.75 5.58 12.59
C VAL A 198 14.52 6.45 12.87
N PRO A 199 14.27 6.88 14.13
CA PRO A 199 13.00 7.52 14.48
C PRO A 199 12.76 8.87 13.79
N SER A 200 13.82 9.59 13.40
CA SER A 200 13.71 10.89 12.73
C SER A 200 13.25 10.77 11.28
N THR A 201 13.52 9.64 10.62
CA THR A 201 13.20 9.43 9.20
C THR A 201 12.18 8.32 8.98
N SER A 202 11.87 7.50 9.99
CA SER A 202 10.89 6.43 9.87
C SER A 202 9.49 6.98 9.58
N ALA A 203 8.83 6.37 8.59
CA ALA A 203 7.45 6.69 8.26
C ALA A 203 6.48 5.97 9.20
N THR A 204 5.28 6.55 9.39
CA THR A 204 4.18 5.92 10.14
C THR A 204 3.90 4.50 9.64
N LYS A 205 3.95 4.28 8.32
CA LYS A 205 3.73 2.97 7.70
C LYS A 205 4.75 1.91 8.11
N SER A 206 6.02 2.27 8.29
CA SER A 206 7.05 1.34 8.77
C SER A 206 6.78 0.90 10.21
N LEU A 207 6.40 1.85 11.08
CA LEU A 207 6.03 1.57 12.47
C LEU A 207 4.79 0.68 12.57
N VAL A 208 3.78 0.92 11.72
CA VAL A 208 2.59 0.05 11.64
C VAL A 208 2.98 -1.36 11.17
N GLY A 209 3.85 -1.49 10.15
CA GLY A 209 4.36 -2.79 9.70
C GLY A 209 5.10 -3.55 10.82
N GLN A 210 5.93 -2.86 11.59
CA GLN A 210 6.62 -3.41 12.75
C GLN A 210 5.61 -3.87 13.81
N ALA A 211 4.63 -3.03 14.16
CA ALA A 211 3.61 -3.36 15.14
C ALA A 211 2.78 -4.59 14.73
N VAL A 212 2.39 -4.69 13.46
CA VAL A 212 1.66 -5.86 12.93
C VAL A 212 2.50 -7.13 13.07
N ALA A 213 3.79 -7.07 12.75
CA ALA A 213 4.69 -8.22 12.93
C ALA A 213 4.82 -8.61 14.42
N GLU A 214 4.94 -7.65 15.33
CA GLU A 214 4.99 -7.89 16.79
C GLU A 214 3.68 -8.49 17.32
N LEU A 215 2.52 -8.02 16.82
CA LEU A 215 1.21 -8.61 17.14
C LEU A 215 1.16 -10.09 16.73
N HIS A 216 1.64 -10.43 15.53
CA HIS A 216 1.73 -11.82 15.08
C HIS A 216 2.69 -12.68 15.90
N LEU A 217 3.73 -12.08 16.48
CA LEU A 217 4.68 -12.73 17.39
C LEU A 217 4.16 -12.81 18.85
N GLY A 218 3.01 -12.21 19.16
CA GLY A 218 2.44 -12.15 20.50
C GLY A 218 3.15 -11.16 21.45
N ARG A 219 3.99 -10.28 20.91
CA ARG A 219 4.75 -9.27 21.66
C ARG A 219 3.94 -7.99 21.78
N LEU A 220 2.89 -8.07 22.60
CA LEU A 220 1.90 -7.01 22.73
C LEU A 220 2.48 -5.68 23.27
N PRO A 221 3.38 -5.66 24.28
CA PRO A 221 3.98 -4.42 24.77
C PRO A 221 4.78 -3.67 23.69
N GLU A 222 5.54 -4.40 22.87
CA GLU A 222 6.34 -3.86 21.78
C GLU A 222 5.45 -3.32 20.65
N ALA A 223 4.38 -4.06 20.31
CA ALA A 223 3.37 -3.59 19.37
C ALA A 223 2.68 -2.30 19.85
N GLU A 224 2.34 -2.21 21.14
CA GLU A 224 1.77 -1.01 21.75
C GLU A 224 2.70 0.19 21.61
N ALA A 225 3.98 0.03 21.93
CA ALA A 225 4.97 1.08 21.80
C ALA A 225 5.13 1.57 20.35
N ALA A 226 5.16 0.65 19.38
CA ALA A 226 5.27 0.99 17.97
C ALA A 226 4.03 1.75 17.46
N LEU A 227 2.82 1.33 17.84
CA LEU A 227 1.58 2.01 17.45
C LEU A 227 1.43 3.37 18.11
N GLN A 228 1.85 3.51 19.38
CA GLN A 228 1.88 4.81 20.05
C GLN A 228 2.82 5.79 19.32
N GLN A 229 4.00 5.34 18.90
CA GLN A 229 4.92 6.16 18.10
C GLN A 229 4.31 6.53 16.73
N ALA A 230 3.62 5.60 16.08
CA ALA A 230 2.92 5.86 14.83
C ALA A 230 1.87 6.97 14.99
N LEU A 231 1.02 6.89 16.02
CA LEU A 231 -0.02 7.88 16.29
C LEU A 231 0.53 9.21 16.84
N GLN A 232 1.71 9.23 17.46
CA GLN A 232 2.39 10.48 17.79
C GLN A 232 2.86 11.23 16.54
N LYS A 233 3.29 10.50 15.50
CA LYS A 233 3.71 11.09 14.21
C LYS A 233 2.51 11.52 13.37
N ASP A 234 1.50 10.67 13.26
CA ASP A 234 0.26 10.97 12.57
C ASP A 234 -0.95 10.47 13.39
N PRO A 235 -1.58 11.35 14.17
CA PRO A 235 -2.74 11.00 15.00
C PRO A 235 -3.97 10.53 14.23
N LYS A 236 -4.00 10.73 12.90
CA LYS A 236 -5.14 10.38 12.04
C LYS A 236 -4.82 9.20 11.12
N ASP A 237 -3.68 8.55 11.28
CA ASP A 237 -3.32 7.39 10.47
C ASP A 237 -4.31 6.24 10.71
N VAL A 238 -5.08 5.95 9.67
CA VAL A 238 -6.20 5.00 9.71
C VAL A 238 -5.71 3.58 10.03
N GLU A 239 -4.56 3.19 9.50
CA GLU A 239 -3.99 1.84 9.68
C GLU A 239 -3.44 1.67 11.10
N ALA A 240 -2.79 2.69 11.66
CA ALA A 240 -2.34 2.69 13.05
C ALA A 240 -3.52 2.59 14.01
N ILE A 241 -4.60 3.37 13.79
CA ILE A 241 -5.83 3.30 14.60
C ILE A 241 -6.44 1.90 14.53
N ALA A 242 -6.60 1.34 13.32
CA ALA A 242 -7.19 0.02 13.13
C ALA A 242 -6.39 -1.08 13.85
N ASN A 243 -5.07 -1.07 13.73
CA ASN A 243 -4.22 -2.04 14.42
C ASN A 243 -4.20 -1.83 15.95
N PHE A 244 -4.35 -0.59 16.43
CA PHE A 244 -4.50 -0.31 17.86
C PHE A 244 -5.81 -0.89 18.43
N ILE A 245 -6.91 -0.84 17.67
CA ILE A 245 -8.16 -1.50 18.07
C ILE A 245 -7.92 -3.00 18.26
N VAL A 246 -7.25 -3.66 17.32
CA VAL A 246 -6.92 -5.09 17.42
C VAL A 246 -6.08 -5.38 18.66
N LEU A 247 -5.02 -4.59 18.91
CA LEU A 247 -4.19 -4.71 20.11
C LEU A 247 -5.02 -4.58 21.40
N ASN A 248 -5.89 -3.57 21.49
CA ASN A 248 -6.72 -3.35 22.67
C ASN A 248 -7.69 -4.51 22.91
N ILE A 249 -8.32 -5.02 21.86
CA ILE A 249 -9.22 -6.18 21.95
C ILE A 249 -8.48 -7.41 22.46
N ILE A 250 -7.31 -7.74 21.89
CA ILE A 250 -6.49 -8.89 22.32
C ILE A 250 -6.01 -8.71 23.76
N SER A 251 -5.75 -7.47 24.18
CA SER A 251 -5.30 -7.13 25.54
C SER A 251 -6.43 -6.98 26.55
N GLY A 252 -7.70 -7.14 26.15
CA GLY A 252 -8.87 -6.93 27.01
C GLY A 252 -9.08 -5.47 27.45
N LYS A 253 -8.53 -4.50 26.71
CA LYS A 253 -8.70 -3.06 26.92
C LYS A 253 -9.89 -2.53 26.12
N ASP A 254 -10.45 -1.39 26.54
CA ASP A 254 -11.50 -0.72 25.76
C ASP A 254 -10.94 -0.18 24.43
N SER A 255 -11.75 -0.23 23.38
CA SER A 255 -11.41 0.25 22.04
C SER A 255 -12.51 1.12 21.42
N SER A 256 -13.51 1.53 22.21
CA SER A 256 -14.67 2.28 21.74
C SER A 256 -14.30 3.63 21.11
N GLU A 257 -13.39 4.40 21.74
CA GLU A 257 -12.93 5.70 21.24
C GLU A 257 -12.15 5.57 19.93
N LEU A 258 -11.25 4.58 19.85
CA LEU A 258 -10.47 4.30 18.65
C LEU A 258 -11.38 3.86 17.50
N ARG A 259 -12.40 3.05 17.78
CA ARG A 259 -13.38 2.63 16.79
C ARG A 259 -14.19 3.82 16.26
N SER A 260 -14.66 4.71 17.14
CA SER A 260 -15.36 5.94 16.74
C SER A 260 -14.47 6.85 15.87
N SER A 261 -13.18 6.94 16.23
CA SER A 261 -12.18 7.67 15.44
C SER A 261 -12.00 7.05 14.05
N LEU A 262 -11.91 5.71 13.96
CA LEU A 262 -11.80 4.99 12.69
C LEU A 262 -13.05 5.16 11.83
N GLU A 263 -14.24 5.06 12.41
CA GLU A 263 -15.52 5.26 11.71
C GLU A 263 -15.65 6.69 11.16
N SER A 264 -15.13 7.68 11.89
CA SER A 264 -15.11 9.08 11.46
C SER A 264 -14.08 9.36 10.35
N ALA A 265 -12.90 8.72 10.42
CA ALA A 265 -11.81 8.95 9.48
C ALA A 265 -11.96 8.14 8.18
N ALA A 266 -12.40 6.90 8.27
CA ALA A 266 -12.48 5.96 7.15
C ALA A 266 -13.65 4.96 7.35
N PRO A 267 -14.91 5.36 7.12
CA PRO A 267 -16.09 4.51 7.35
C PRO A 267 -16.10 3.23 6.49
N GLU A 268 -15.45 3.27 5.33
CA GLU A 268 -15.29 2.13 4.41
C GLU A 268 -13.98 1.36 4.62
N HIS A 269 -13.29 1.56 5.75
CA HIS A 269 -12.12 0.76 6.10
C HIS A 269 -12.50 -0.73 6.20
N LEU A 270 -11.66 -1.61 5.64
CA LEU A 270 -11.96 -3.03 5.48
C LEU A 270 -12.38 -3.70 6.80
N MET A 271 -11.71 -3.37 7.91
CA MET A 271 -12.05 -3.89 9.24
C MET A 271 -13.49 -3.56 9.66
N LEU A 272 -13.96 -2.34 9.36
CA LEU A 272 -15.32 -1.91 9.72
C LEU A 272 -16.36 -2.55 8.82
N VAL A 273 -16.05 -2.70 7.53
CA VAL A 273 -16.93 -3.39 6.57
C VAL A 273 -17.09 -4.86 6.97
N ASP A 274 -15.98 -5.58 7.20
CA ASP A 274 -16.01 -6.98 7.61
C ASP A 274 -16.75 -7.17 8.95
N LEU A 275 -16.48 -6.30 9.94
CA LEU A 275 -17.17 -6.36 11.23
C LEU A 275 -18.68 -6.14 11.10
N ARG A 276 -19.12 -5.20 10.25
CA ARG A 276 -20.54 -4.98 9.93
C ARG A 276 -21.15 -6.22 9.29
N GLU A 277 -20.47 -6.82 8.31
CA GLU A 277 -20.92 -8.04 7.64
C GLU A 277 -21.04 -9.21 8.63
N LYS A 278 -20.03 -9.45 9.48
CA LYS A 278 -20.07 -10.53 10.48
C LYS A 278 -21.16 -10.31 11.52
N SER A 279 -21.41 -9.07 11.94
CA SER A 279 -22.53 -8.74 12.85
C SER A 279 -23.87 -9.11 12.22
N GLN A 280 -24.10 -8.76 10.95
CA GLN A 280 -25.33 -9.11 10.23
C GLN A 280 -25.48 -10.62 10.08
N LEU A 281 -24.40 -11.34 9.75
CA LEU A 281 -24.43 -12.80 9.66
C LEU A 281 -24.73 -13.46 11.01
N PHE A 282 -24.21 -12.91 12.11
CA PHE A 282 -24.51 -13.37 13.45
C PHE A 282 -26.00 -13.20 13.78
N ASP A 283 -26.56 -12.01 13.54
CA ASP A 283 -27.98 -11.73 13.79
C ASP A 283 -28.88 -12.67 12.96
N GLN A 284 -28.54 -12.86 11.68
CA GLN A 284 -29.25 -13.82 10.82
C GLN A 284 -29.17 -15.25 11.35
N ALA A 285 -28.00 -15.69 11.81
CA ALA A 285 -27.84 -17.02 12.41
C ALA A 285 -28.67 -17.14 13.70
N ALA A 286 -28.67 -16.12 14.56
CA ALA A 286 -29.41 -16.10 15.82
C ALA A 286 -30.93 -16.27 15.60
N THR A 287 -31.49 -15.74 14.51
CA THR A 287 -32.93 -15.95 14.19
C THR A 287 -33.32 -17.43 14.08
N LYS A 288 -32.40 -18.30 13.62
CA LYS A 288 -32.64 -19.75 13.50
C LYS A 288 -32.77 -20.44 14.87
N TYR A 289 -32.24 -19.82 15.92
CA TYR A 289 -32.23 -20.35 17.28
C TYR A 289 -33.14 -19.57 18.23
N SER A 290 -33.77 -18.50 17.74
CA SER A 290 -34.78 -17.79 18.51
C SER A 290 -35.99 -18.70 18.74
N ALA A 291 -36.38 -18.89 19.99
CA ALA A 291 -37.54 -19.71 20.33
C ALA A 291 -38.77 -19.13 19.64
N LYS A 292 -39.46 -19.94 18.82
CA LYS A 292 -40.82 -19.59 18.36
C LYS A 292 -41.67 -19.51 19.62
N ALA A 293 -42.02 -18.30 20.03
CA ALA A 293 -43.00 -18.11 21.08
C ALA A 293 -44.26 -18.91 20.69
N ALA A 294 -44.62 -19.89 21.52
CA ALA A 294 -45.85 -20.64 21.33
C ALA A 294 -47.01 -19.67 21.49
N SER A 295 -47.68 -19.37 20.38
CA SER A 295 -48.97 -18.68 20.34
C SER A 295 -50.09 -19.59 20.80
#